data_AF-A0A1G6Q2K9-F1
#
_entry.id   AF-A0A1G6Q2K9-F1
#
_cell.length_a   1.000
_cell.length_b   1.000
_cell.length_c   1.000
_cell.angle_alpha   90.00
_cell.angle_beta   90.00
_cell.angle_gamma   90.00
#
_symmetry.space_group_name_H-M   'P 1'
#
loop_
_entity.id
_entity.type
_entity.pdbx_description
1 polymer ?
#
loop_
_entity_poly.entity_id
_entity_poly.type
_entity_poly.pdbx_seq_one_letter_code
_entity_poly.pdbx_strand_id
1 'polypeptide(L)'
;MLRRLAASVAALALVAAPAVVGLSVANAAPVVAAAVPSALFTEFTAPLCPGETYFDPTSSGTYMADGDLTAVTGERLVAYNSGAVVPLYDSYGGDEGVTGDLHQSTAYPPLCGTRYVETSNGNLQKAVSEWMYCTDITSLVCGGAALDGTLLNEDGEPLNSMTNLPGGNPKLSERPDDERLIAYLIEHGHEYTGIGYYNFTNEPGDVPVTFATSDKTTSDRVALQALVWCVSDAGVFTNTDLIATCETNLPADERARLLALIPAEPTVTLAFDVSGQTYKVGETAKVSLTTNVYERPITITSASTDTFVVCPASADKATITGSKLTVTAPAPGEPADTRVELCATVTAPGDADVSVSTVPASVTHIGWNQSINPDLDPCQVYATFNEDSQQAINSDASATFVSVTEPTDPATDEPTDPATDEPTDPATDEPTDPATDEPTDTATDPVNTVVVENTVITTTSSTVVGVAAAHEAATTVKSGDALAATGSDGAPLLYTAAGVLLLGAGIVVWTSMSRRRNEVLARESSIEQTS
;
A
#
# COMPACT_ATOMS: atom_id res chain seq x y z
N MET A 1 58.85 -20.61 40.99
CA MET A 1 59.92 -19.58 40.99
C MET A 1 59.65 -18.58 39.86
N LEU A 2 60.34 -17.43 39.90
CA LEU A 2 60.57 -16.37 38.88
C LEU A 2 60.03 -16.59 37.44
N ARG A 3 59.61 -15.55 36.68
CA ARG A 3 59.90 -14.11 36.78
C ARG A 3 58.84 -13.24 36.07
N ARG A 4 58.83 -11.92 36.36
CA ARG A 4 58.08 -10.88 35.62
C ARG A 4 58.75 -10.53 34.29
N LEU A 5 57.99 -9.97 33.36
CA LEU A 5 58.41 -8.86 32.48
C LEU A 5 57.19 -8.00 32.11
N ALA A 6 57.44 -6.72 31.80
CA ALA A 6 56.47 -5.68 31.48
C ALA A 6 57.17 -4.56 30.68
N ALA A 7 56.43 -3.52 30.27
CA ALA A 7 56.83 -2.39 29.40
C ALA A 7 56.86 -2.73 27.88
N SER A 8 56.51 -1.82 26.95
CA SER A 8 55.85 -0.50 27.12
C SER A 8 55.28 0.06 25.80
N VAL A 9 54.20 0.85 25.93
CA VAL A 9 53.86 2.09 25.20
C VAL A 9 54.07 2.15 23.67
N ALA A 10 52.96 2.31 22.96
CA ALA A 10 52.80 3.32 21.90
C ALA A 10 51.38 3.88 21.97
N ALA A 11 51.21 5.20 21.92
CA ALA A 11 49.90 5.85 21.99
C ALA A 11 49.57 6.50 20.64
N LEU A 12 48.32 6.35 20.19
CA LEU A 12 47.78 7.06 19.04
C LEU A 12 46.46 7.71 19.45
N ALA A 13 46.46 9.04 19.57
CA ALA A 13 45.27 9.81 19.93
C ALA A 13 44.45 10.11 18.67
N LEU A 14 43.33 9.41 18.49
CA LEU A 14 42.36 9.73 17.45
C LEU A 14 41.41 10.82 17.97
N VAL A 15 41.34 11.95 17.27
CA VAL A 15 40.38 13.02 17.59
C VAL A 15 39.02 12.63 17.01
N ALA A 16 38.11 12.17 17.87
CA ALA A 16 36.73 11.89 17.48
C ALA A 16 35.92 13.19 17.45
N ALA A 17 35.51 13.63 16.25
CA ALA A 17 34.44 14.61 16.10
C ALA A 17 33.08 13.95 16.38
N PRO A 18 32.12 14.64 17.03
CA PRO A 18 30.80 14.09 17.28
C PRO A 18 29.97 14.09 16.00
N ALA A 19 29.87 12.93 15.35
CA ALA A 19 28.85 12.70 14.33
C ALA A 19 27.47 12.68 15.03
N VAL A 20 26.62 13.67 14.72
CA VAL A 20 25.24 13.70 15.20
C VAL A 20 24.44 12.70 14.38
N VAL A 21 24.48 11.43 14.80
CA VAL A 21 23.57 10.40 14.29
C VAL A 21 22.18 10.72 14.83
N GLY A 22 21.35 11.35 14.00
CA GLY A 22 19.92 11.43 14.27
C GLY A 22 19.35 10.02 14.25
N LEU A 23 18.89 9.52 15.40
CA LEU A 23 18.10 8.29 15.42
C LEU A 23 16.75 8.59 14.76
N SER A 24 16.60 8.21 13.50
CA SER A 24 15.29 7.95 12.92
C SER A 24 14.63 6.85 13.74
N VAL A 25 13.68 7.24 14.59
CA VAL A 25 12.84 6.26 15.27
C VAL A 25 11.96 5.65 14.20
N ALA A 26 12.23 4.39 13.85
CA ALA A 26 11.37 3.63 12.96
C ALA A 26 10.02 3.46 13.65
N ASN A 27 9.04 4.29 13.28
CA ASN A 27 7.67 4.12 13.69
C ASN A 27 7.17 2.84 13.02
N ALA A 28 7.12 1.73 13.76
CA ALA A 28 6.45 0.53 13.32
C ALA A 28 5.01 0.91 12.90
N ALA A 29 4.63 0.57 11.67
CA ALA A 29 3.29 0.85 11.17
C ALA A 29 2.25 0.22 12.12
N PRO A 30 1.13 0.90 12.40
CA PRO A 30 0.09 0.32 13.24
C PRO A 30 -0.45 -0.95 12.58
N VAL A 31 -0.50 -2.05 13.32
CA VAL A 31 -1.16 -3.28 12.87
C VAL A 31 -2.62 -2.94 12.58
N VAL A 32 -3.01 -3.00 11.31
CA VAL A 32 -4.38 -2.71 10.88
C VAL A 32 -5.26 -3.88 11.33
N ALA A 33 -5.88 -3.73 12.50
CA ALA A 33 -6.93 -4.63 12.94
C ALA A 33 -8.07 -4.61 11.91
N ALA A 34 -8.67 -5.77 11.66
CA ALA A 34 -9.81 -5.90 10.76
C ALA A 34 -10.92 -4.90 11.15
N ALA A 35 -11.43 -4.16 10.17
CA ALA A 35 -12.45 -3.14 10.42
C ALA A 35 -13.76 -3.83 10.82
N VAL A 36 -14.31 -3.44 11.98
CA VAL A 36 -15.58 -3.97 12.50
C VAL A 36 -16.68 -2.92 12.33
N PRO A 37 -17.87 -3.29 11.83
CA PRO A 37 -18.99 -2.35 11.70
C PRO A 37 -19.33 -1.60 12.99
N SER A 38 -19.23 -0.27 12.93
CA SER A 38 -19.61 0.63 14.04
C SER A 38 -21.13 0.66 14.30
N ALA A 39 -21.92 0.11 13.38
CA ALA A 39 -23.29 -0.33 13.59
C ALA A 39 -23.50 -1.67 12.86
N LEU A 40 -24.27 -2.59 13.44
CA LEU A 40 -24.52 -3.91 12.85
C LEU A 40 -25.38 -3.79 11.57
N PHE A 41 -24.94 -4.45 10.51
CA PHE A 41 -25.69 -4.60 9.27
C PHE A 41 -26.84 -5.58 9.45
N THR A 42 -27.98 -5.29 8.80
CA THR A 42 -29.01 -6.28 8.49
C THR A 42 -28.61 -7.09 7.24
N GLU A 43 -29.35 -8.16 6.94
CA GLU A 43 -29.18 -8.96 5.73
C GLU A 43 -29.12 -8.11 4.44
N PHE A 44 -28.19 -8.44 3.54
CA PHE A 44 -27.95 -7.70 2.30
C PHE A 44 -27.38 -8.59 1.18
N THR A 45 -27.53 -8.14 -0.07
CA THR A 45 -26.85 -8.66 -1.26
C THR A 45 -25.53 -7.91 -1.43
N ALA A 46 -24.40 -8.60 -1.41
CA ALA A 46 -23.09 -7.99 -1.59
C ALA A 46 -22.84 -7.59 -3.05
N PRO A 47 -21.95 -6.62 -3.33
CA PRO A 47 -21.47 -6.39 -4.69
C PRO A 47 -20.82 -7.64 -5.29
N LEU A 48 -20.88 -7.79 -6.60
CA LEU A 48 -20.02 -8.75 -7.32
C LEU A 48 -18.55 -8.30 -7.23
N CYS A 49 -17.64 -9.27 -7.16
CA CYS A 49 -16.22 -9.02 -7.41
C CYS A 49 -16.00 -8.63 -8.89
N PRO A 50 -14.95 -7.84 -9.22
CA PRO A 50 -14.73 -7.34 -10.58
C PRO A 50 -14.58 -8.44 -11.65
N GLY A 51 -15.09 -8.17 -12.85
CA GLY A 51 -14.94 -9.07 -14.00
C GLY A 51 -16.10 -10.05 -14.19
N GLU A 52 -15.92 -10.94 -15.17
CA GLU A 52 -16.92 -11.91 -15.64
C GLU A 52 -16.64 -13.30 -15.06
N THR A 53 -17.70 -14.00 -14.67
CA THR A 53 -17.72 -15.41 -14.27
C THR A 53 -18.39 -16.27 -15.35
N TYR A 54 -18.08 -17.56 -15.40
CA TYR A 54 -18.72 -18.48 -16.35
C TYR A 54 -20.18 -18.78 -15.99
N PHE A 55 -20.53 -18.71 -14.71
CA PHE A 55 -21.88 -18.87 -14.18
C PHE A 55 -22.29 -17.60 -13.42
N ASP A 56 -23.60 -17.32 -13.35
CA ASP A 56 -24.13 -16.16 -12.62
C ASP A 56 -24.29 -16.50 -11.13
N PRO A 57 -23.46 -15.93 -10.22
CA PRO A 57 -23.54 -16.23 -8.80
C PRO A 57 -24.83 -15.71 -8.15
N THR A 58 -25.57 -14.80 -8.80
CA THR A 58 -26.88 -14.31 -8.31
C THR A 58 -28.03 -15.27 -8.61
N SER A 59 -27.81 -16.30 -9.45
CA SER A 59 -28.81 -17.30 -9.83
C SER A 59 -28.27 -18.73 -9.90
N SER A 60 -27.35 -19.09 -9.01
CA SER A 60 -26.58 -20.35 -9.04
C SER A 60 -27.40 -21.66 -8.91
N GLY A 61 -28.67 -21.57 -8.50
CA GLY A 61 -29.57 -22.73 -8.41
C GLY A 61 -30.17 -22.91 -7.01
N THR A 62 -29.84 -24.00 -6.33
CA THR A 62 -30.42 -24.37 -5.01
C THR A 62 -29.46 -24.14 -3.84
N TYR A 63 -28.46 -23.29 -4.02
CA TYR A 63 -27.45 -22.94 -3.03
C TYR A 63 -27.84 -21.64 -2.32
N MET A 64 -27.61 -21.53 -1.00
CA MET A 64 -28.31 -20.57 -0.13
C MET A 64 -29.85 -20.70 -0.22
N ALA A 65 -30.61 -19.90 0.54
CA ALA A 65 -32.07 -20.03 0.61
C ALA A 65 -32.81 -19.77 -0.72
N ASP A 66 -32.25 -18.91 -1.59
CA ASP A 66 -32.89 -18.40 -2.82
C ASP A 66 -32.03 -18.55 -4.10
N GLY A 67 -30.86 -19.20 -4.04
CA GLY A 67 -29.95 -19.38 -5.19
C GLY A 67 -28.86 -18.31 -5.35
N ASP A 68 -28.93 -17.22 -4.58
CA ASP A 68 -27.99 -16.09 -4.62
C ASP A 68 -26.78 -16.34 -3.71
N LEU A 69 -25.61 -16.60 -4.31
CA LEU A 69 -24.33 -16.76 -3.62
C LEU A 69 -23.74 -15.42 -3.13
N THR A 70 -24.27 -14.28 -3.57
CA THR A 70 -23.87 -12.95 -3.10
C THR A 70 -24.62 -12.51 -1.84
N ALA A 71 -25.62 -13.29 -1.40
CA ALA A 71 -26.37 -13.03 -0.18
C ALA A 71 -25.50 -13.17 1.09
N VAL A 72 -25.60 -12.16 1.95
CA VAL A 72 -24.97 -12.10 3.28
C VAL A 72 -26.09 -12.16 4.33
N THR A 73 -26.44 -13.40 4.68
CA THR A 73 -27.51 -13.78 5.62
C THR A 73 -26.98 -14.77 6.66
N GLY A 74 -27.74 -15.02 7.74
CA GLY A 74 -27.36 -16.03 8.75
C GLY A 74 -25.93 -15.89 9.27
N GLU A 75 -25.15 -16.98 9.27
CA GLU A 75 -23.77 -17.00 9.75
C GLU A 75 -22.80 -16.18 8.87
N ARG A 76 -23.11 -15.95 7.59
CA ARG A 76 -22.37 -14.97 6.76
C ARG A 76 -22.54 -13.55 7.31
N LEU A 77 -23.74 -13.20 7.76
CA LEU A 77 -24.01 -11.89 8.37
C LEU A 77 -23.39 -11.78 9.77
N VAL A 78 -23.32 -12.86 10.54
CA VAL A 78 -22.59 -12.91 11.82
C VAL A 78 -21.10 -12.68 11.59
N ALA A 79 -20.50 -13.40 10.63
CA ALA A 79 -19.11 -13.24 10.24
C ALA A 79 -18.79 -11.81 9.79
N TYR A 80 -19.53 -11.27 8.81
CA TYR A 80 -19.35 -9.91 8.30
C TYR A 80 -19.43 -8.85 9.43
N ASN A 81 -20.42 -8.97 10.32
CA ASN A 81 -20.57 -8.07 11.46
C ASN A 81 -19.48 -8.22 12.54
N SER A 82 -18.72 -9.30 12.55
CA SER A 82 -17.52 -9.46 13.40
C SER A 82 -16.26 -8.82 12.81
N GLY A 83 -16.32 -8.29 11.58
CA GLY A 83 -15.16 -7.79 10.84
C GLY A 83 -14.42 -8.88 10.03
N ALA A 84 -14.99 -10.08 9.92
CA ALA A 84 -14.45 -11.13 9.06
C ALA A 84 -14.70 -10.81 7.57
N VAL A 85 -13.81 -11.29 6.70
CA VAL A 85 -14.11 -11.43 5.28
C VAL A 85 -14.99 -12.67 5.06
N VAL A 86 -15.96 -12.57 4.16
CA VAL A 86 -16.97 -13.61 3.91
C VAL A 86 -16.82 -14.12 2.49
N PRO A 87 -16.40 -15.39 2.29
CA PRO A 87 -16.45 -16.04 0.98
C PRO A 87 -17.88 -16.11 0.44
N LEU A 88 -18.08 -15.64 -0.79
CA LEU A 88 -19.38 -15.58 -1.47
C LEU A 88 -19.51 -16.70 -2.51
N TYR A 89 -18.62 -16.69 -3.49
CA TYR A 89 -18.58 -17.61 -4.63
C TYR A 89 -17.13 -17.79 -5.11
N ASP A 90 -16.90 -18.72 -6.04
CA ASP A 90 -15.58 -19.12 -6.51
C ASP A 90 -15.19 -18.45 -7.85
N SER A 91 -14.05 -18.82 -8.43
CA SER A 91 -13.58 -18.21 -9.69
C SER A 91 -14.53 -18.41 -10.89
N TYR A 92 -15.37 -19.45 -10.87
CA TYR A 92 -16.35 -19.78 -11.91
C TYR A 92 -17.71 -19.12 -11.70
N GLY A 93 -18.02 -18.68 -10.46
CA GLY A 93 -19.32 -18.10 -10.09
C GLY A 93 -20.29 -19.11 -9.46
N GLY A 94 -19.82 -20.29 -9.04
CA GLY A 94 -20.66 -21.42 -8.61
C GLY A 94 -20.62 -22.58 -9.59
N ASP A 95 -21.76 -23.25 -9.82
CA ASP A 95 -21.87 -24.39 -10.74
C ASP A 95 -23.20 -24.37 -11.51
N GLU A 96 -23.17 -24.60 -12.83
CA GLU A 96 -24.38 -24.70 -13.66
C GLU A 96 -25.05 -26.09 -13.53
N GLY A 97 -25.76 -26.26 -12.41
CA GLY A 97 -26.87 -27.20 -12.31
C GLY A 97 -26.49 -28.68 -12.32
N VAL A 98 -25.36 -29.07 -11.70
CA VAL A 98 -25.09 -30.48 -11.38
C VAL A 98 -25.98 -30.92 -10.22
N THR A 99 -27.16 -31.46 -10.54
CA THR A 99 -28.12 -31.94 -9.54
C THR A 99 -27.61 -33.19 -8.80
N GLY A 100 -26.96 -33.01 -7.64
CA GLY A 100 -26.56 -34.08 -6.74
C GLY A 100 -25.95 -33.56 -5.43
N ASP A 101 -26.10 -34.33 -4.34
CA ASP A 101 -25.77 -33.88 -2.97
C ASP A 101 -24.28 -33.55 -2.69
N LEU A 102 -23.37 -33.86 -3.62
CA LEU A 102 -21.92 -33.97 -3.40
C LEU A 102 -21.05 -32.91 -4.12
N HIS A 103 -21.63 -31.78 -4.55
CA HIS A 103 -20.87 -30.62 -5.06
C HIS A 103 -21.09 -29.39 -4.16
N GLN A 104 -21.13 -29.64 -2.84
CA GLN A 104 -21.33 -28.67 -1.75
C GLN A 104 -20.30 -27.52 -1.65
N SER A 105 -19.13 -27.76 -2.24
CA SER A 105 -17.95 -27.84 -1.38
C SER A 105 -16.62 -27.62 -2.11
N THR A 106 -16.45 -28.16 -3.31
CA THR A 106 -15.23 -28.07 -4.14
C THR A 106 -15.14 -26.73 -4.90
N ALA A 107 -15.23 -25.62 -4.18
CA ALA A 107 -14.99 -24.29 -4.73
C ALA A 107 -13.58 -24.19 -5.33
N TYR A 108 -13.40 -23.47 -6.44
CA TYR A 108 -12.11 -23.31 -7.11
C TYR A 108 -11.54 -21.89 -6.98
N PRO A 109 -10.29 -21.71 -6.49
CA PRO A 109 -9.72 -20.40 -6.21
C PRO A 109 -9.32 -19.62 -7.48
N PRO A 110 -9.27 -18.27 -7.45
CA PRO A 110 -9.51 -17.41 -6.29
C PRO A 110 -10.99 -17.37 -5.89
N LEU A 111 -11.26 -16.99 -4.63
CA LEU A 111 -12.63 -16.85 -4.13
C LEU A 111 -13.06 -15.38 -4.17
N CYS A 112 -14.29 -15.08 -4.56
CA CYS A 112 -14.88 -13.77 -4.32
C CYS A 112 -15.23 -13.67 -2.83
N GLY A 113 -14.64 -12.69 -2.13
CA GLY A 113 -14.93 -12.41 -0.73
C GLY A 113 -15.49 -11.01 -0.55
N THR A 114 -16.35 -10.81 0.46
CA THR A 114 -16.84 -9.47 0.83
C THR A 114 -16.51 -9.13 2.28
N ARG A 115 -16.17 -7.87 2.54
CA ARG A 115 -15.85 -7.36 3.88
C ARG A 115 -16.30 -5.92 4.08
N TYR A 116 -16.34 -5.51 5.34
CA TYR A 116 -16.58 -4.14 5.74
C TYR A 116 -15.36 -3.24 5.48
N VAL A 117 -15.60 -2.03 4.99
CA VAL A 117 -14.58 -0.98 4.82
C VAL A 117 -15.12 0.35 5.36
N GLU A 118 -14.32 1.02 6.19
CA GLU A 118 -14.58 2.39 6.63
C GLU A 118 -13.94 3.36 5.64
N THR A 119 -14.77 4.01 4.81
CA THR A 119 -14.25 5.05 3.90
C THR A 119 -13.67 6.23 4.71
N SER A 120 -12.57 6.80 4.22
CA SER A 120 -11.77 7.85 4.89
C SER A 120 -12.53 9.11 5.34
N ASN A 121 -13.75 9.32 4.85
CA ASN A 121 -14.63 10.41 5.26
C ASN A 121 -15.56 10.06 6.45
N GLY A 122 -15.51 8.85 7.01
CA GLY A 122 -16.25 8.43 8.21
C GLY A 122 -17.78 8.42 8.07
N ASN A 123 -18.32 8.56 6.85
CA ASN A 123 -19.76 8.76 6.59
C ASN A 123 -20.37 7.72 5.64
N LEU A 124 -19.57 6.86 5.01
CA LEU A 124 -20.05 5.74 4.20
C LEU A 124 -19.40 4.44 4.67
N GLN A 125 -20.19 3.67 5.40
CA GLN A 125 -19.98 2.24 5.62
C GLN A 125 -20.34 1.51 4.33
N LYS A 126 -19.46 0.66 3.80
CA LYS A 126 -19.74 -0.09 2.57
C LYS A 126 -19.21 -1.52 2.65
N ALA A 127 -20.00 -2.48 2.16
CA ALA A 127 -19.50 -3.78 1.77
C ALA A 127 -18.68 -3.62 0.47
N VAL A 128 -17.43 -4.06 0.49
CA VAL A 128 -16.57 -4.16 -0.69
C VAL A 128 -16.31 -5.63 -0.95
N SER A 129 -16.44 -6.04 -2.21
CA SER A 129 -16.19 -7.40 -2.65
C SER A 129 -14.98 -7.43 -3.57
N GLU A 130 -14.08 -8.38 -3.33
CA GLU A 130 -12.77 -8.48 -3.97
C GLU A 130 -12.36 -9.95 -4.20
N TRP A 131 -11.48 -10.19 -5.17
CA TRP A 131 -10.94 -11.52 -5.41
C TRP A 131 -9.83 -11.84 -4.41
N MET A 132 -10.08 -12.85 -3.61
CA MET A 132 -9.15 -13.37 -2.62
C MET A 132 -8.31 -14.49 -3.23
N TYR A 133 -7.00 -14.26 -3.31
CA TYR A 133 -6.05 -15.22 -3.86
C TYR A 133 -5.38 -16.02 -2.76
N CYS A 134 -5.31 -17.34 -2.93
CA CYS A 134 -4.77 -18.24 -1.93
C CYS A 134 -3.27 -18.53 -2.09
N THR A 135 -2.61 -18.75 -0.96
CA THR A 135 -1.42 -19.61 -0.88
C THR A 135 -1.82 -21.02 -0.44
N ASP A 136 -0.86 -21.94 -0.37
CA ASP A 136 -1.06 -23.30 0.17
C ASP A 136 -1.87 -24.21 -0.75
N ILE A 137 -1.33 -24.43 -1.97
CA ILE A 137 -1.92 -25.27 -3.02
C ILE A 137 -2.23 -26.72 -2.58
N THR A 138 -1.69 -27.17 -1.44
CA THR A 138 -1.94 -28.49 -0.82
C THR A 138 -2.98 -28.48 0.31
N SER A 139 -3.43 -27.31 0.76
CA SER A 139 -4.51 -27.14 1.75
C SER A 139 -5.88 -27.06 1.06
N LEU A 140 -6.95 -27.28 1.83
CA LEU A 140 -8.33 -27.22 1.37
C LEU A 140 -8.74 -25.79 0.99
N VAL A 141 -9.50 -25.63 -0.10
CA VAL A 141 -9.91 -24.31 -0.61
C VAL A 141 -10.89 -23.61 0.34
N CYS A 142 -11.84 -24.36 0.93
CA CYS A 142 -12.82 -23.89 1.91
C CYS A 142 -13.68 -22.69 1.47
N GLY A 143 -14.21 -22.73 0.24
CA GLY A 143 -15.11 -21.71 -0.31
C GLY A 143 -16.60 -22.05 -0.33
N GLY A 144 -16.99 -23.25 0.13
CA GLY A 144 -18.38 -23.70 0.15
C GLY A 144 -19.23 -23.02 1.22
N ALA A 145 -20.55 -23.04 1.07
CA ALA A 145 -21.48 -22.46 2.06
C ALA A 145 -22.78 -23.27 2.20
N ALA A 146 -23.23 -23.46 3.43
CA ALA A 146 -24.51 -24.07 3.77
C ALA A 146 -25.69 -23.09 3.59
N LEU A 147 -26.93 -23.60 3.66
CA LEU A 147 -28.17 -22.81 3.51
C LEU A 147 -28.34 -21.70 4.57
N ASP A 148 -27.67 -21.80 5.71
CA ASP A 148 -27.64 -20.81 6.79
C ASP A 148 -26.41 -19.87 6.72
N GLY A 149 -25.57 -20.01 5.69
CA GLY A 149 -24.35 -19.24 5.51
C GLY A 149 -23.11 -19.82 6.21
N THR A 150 -23.19 -20.97 6.90
CA THR A 150 -22.01 -21.62 7.49
C THR A 150 -20.98 -21.98 6.41
N LEU A 151 -19.70 -21.64 6.64
CA LEU A 151 -18.61 -21.95 5.72
C LEU A 151 -18.32 -23.46 5.70
N LEU A 152 -18.05 -24.05 4.52
CA LEU A 152 -17.83 -25.49 4.34
C LEU A 152 -16.47 -25.83 3.71
N ASN A 153 -15.91 -26.97 4.10
CA ASN A 153 -14.77 -27.60 3.40
C ASN A 153 -15.21 -28.40 2.15
N GLU A 154 -14.26 -29.04 1.48
CA GLU A 154 -14.46 -29.82 0.24
C GLU A 154 -15.30 -31.10 0.42
N ASP A 155 -15.45 -31.60 1.65
CA ASP A 155 -16.33 -32.72 2.03
C ASP A 155 -17.71 -32.26 2.53
N GLY A 156 -17.94 -30.94 2.66
CA GLY A 156 -19.19 -30.35 3.15
C GLY A 156 -19.29 -30.26 4.68
N GLU A 157 -18.18 -30.39 5.40
CA GLU A 157 -18.13 -30.22 6.86
C GLU A 157 -18.09 -28.74 7.24
N PRO A 158 -18.75 -28.34 8.34
CA PRO A 158 -18.81 -26.94 8.77
C PRO A 158 -17.49 -26.44 9.37
N LEU A 159 -17.15 -25.20 9.06
CA LEU A 159 -15.92 -24.53 9.44
C LEU A 159 -16.19 -23.24 10.21
N ASN A 160 -15.22 -22.83 11.03
CA ASN A 160 -15.14 -21.48 11.56
C ASN A 160 -15.08 -20.44 10.42
N SER A 161 -15.60 -19.23 10.68
CA SER A 161 -15.47 -18.09 9.75
C SER A 161 -14.01 -17.77 9.42
N MET A 162 -13.76 -17.13 8.27
CA MET A 162 -12.43 -16.64 7.92
C MET A 162 -11.96 -15.60 8.95
N THR A 163 -10.79 -15.82 9.55
CA THR A 163 -10.18 -14.89 10.52
C THR A 163 -8.96 -14.20 9.93
N ASN A 164 -8.81 -12.91 10.19
CA ASN A 164 -7.62 -12.16 9.82
C ASN A 164 -6.40 -12.66 10.61
N LEU A 165 -5.24 -12.72 9.95
CA LEU A 165 -3.95 -13.13 10.52
C LEU A 165 -3.09 -11.89 10.78
N PRO A 166 -3.11 -11.29 11.99
CA PRO A 166 -2.39 -10.05 12.30
C PRO A 166 -0.86 -10.22 12.35
N GLY A 167 -0.36 -11.45 12.24
CA GLY A 167 1.07 -11.76 12.05
C GLY A 167 1.48 -11.92 10.59
N GLY A 168 0.61 -11.59 9.64
CA GLY A 168 0.79 -11.88 8.21
C GLY A 168 0.57 -13.37 7.89
N ASN A 169 0.96 -13.78 6.68
CA ASN A 169 0.94 -15.18 6.28
C ASN A 169 2.12 -15.94 6.92
N PRO A 170 1.90 -16.94 7.80
CA PRO A 170 2.99 -17.62 8.50
C PRO A 170 4.04 -18.24 7.57
N LYS A 171 3.63 -18.69 6.38
CA LYS A 171 4.48 -19.33 5.35
C LYS A 171 5.29 -18.35 4.51
N LEU A 172 4.95 -17.07 4.54
CA LEU A 172 5.69 -15.98 3.89
C LEU A 172 6.51 -15.13 4.88
N SER A 173 6.33 -15.34 6.19
CA SER A 173 7.02 -14.56 7.24
C SER A 173 8.56 -14.58 7.17
N GLU A 174 9.16 -15.67 6.68
CA GLU A 174 10.61 -15.77 6.42
C GLU A 174 10.99 -15.41 4.95
N ARG A 175 10.01 -14.99 4.13
CA ARG A 175 10.11 -14.75 2.68
C ARG A 175 9.38 -13.45 2.27
N PRO A 176 9.74 -12.27 2.80
CA PRO A 176 9.02 -11.02 2.52
C PRO A 176 9.03 -10.61 1.04
N ASP A 177 10.01 -11.05 0.26
CA ASP A 177 10.03 -10.83 -1.19
C ASP A 177 8.97 -11.66 -1.94
N ASP A 178 8.57 -12.82 -1.42
CA ASP A 178 7.47 -13.61 -1.97
C ASP A 178 6.13 -12.93 -1.70
N GLU A 179 5.95 -12.35 -0.50
CA GLU A 179 4.77 -11.54 -0.14
C GLU A 179 4.66 -10.27 -1.00
N ARG A 180 5.78 -9.57 -1.22
CA ARG A 180 5.85 -8.41 -2.14
C ARG A 180 5.43 -8.80 -3.57
N LEU A 181 5.98 -9.87 -4.11
CA LEU A 181 5.64 -10.37 -5.45
C LEU A 181 4.16 -10.74 -5.57
N ILE A 182 3.58 -11.39 -4.56
CA ILE A 182 2.16 -11.77 -4.57
C ILE A 182 1.27 -10.51 -4.56
N ALA A 183 1.58 -9.50 -3.76
CA ALA A 183 0.86 -8.22 -3.78
C ALA A 183 0.90 -7.56 -5.17
N TYR A 184 2.10 -7.45 -5.77
CA TYR A 184 2.25 -6.89 -7.12
C TYR A 184 1.42 -7.65 -8.16
N LEU A 185 1.51 -8.98 -8.18
CA LEU A 185 0.82 -9.82 -9.17
C LEU A 185 -0.70 -9.62 -9.11
N ILE A 186 -1.28 -9.41 -7.93
CA ILE A 186 -2.72 -9.27 -7.76
C ILE A 186 -3.19 -7.83 -8.06
N GLU A 187 -2.39 -6.81 -7.73
CA GLU A 187 -2.62 -5.40 -8.08
C GLU A 187 -2.52 -5.13 -9.60
N HIS A 188 -1.57 -5.78 -10.28
CA HIS A 188 -1.19 -5.43 -11.65
C HIS A 188 -1.51 -6.49 -12.71
N GLY A 189 -1.71 -7.74 -12.30
CA GLY A 189 -1.60 -8.87 -13.21
C GLY A 189 -0.18 -9.10 -13.74
N HIS A 190 -0.06 -9.94 -14.76
CA HIS A 190 1.21 -10.26 -15.42
C HIS A 190 1.00 -10.82 -16.83
N GLU A 191 2.00 -10.71 -17.71
CA GLU A 191 1.98 -11.47 -18.97
C GLU A 191 1.94 -12.98 -18.67
N TYR A 192 1.19 -13.75 -19.47
CA TYR A 192 0.95 -15.16 -19.21
C TYR A 192 1.21 -16.04 -20.43
N THR A 193 1.91 -17.14 -20.19
CA THR A 193 2.12 -18.25 -21.13
C THR A 193 1.97 -19.55 -20.34
N GLY A 194 0.78 -20.15 -20.39
CA GLY A 194 0.48 -21.39 -19.69
C GLY A 194 1.08 -22.61 -20.40
N ILE A 195 1.58 -23.59 -19.63
CA ILE A 195 2.12 -24.84 -20.16
C ILE A 195 1.20 -26.01 -19.79
N GLY A 196 0.94 -26.89 -20.76
CA GLY A 196 0.20 -28.14 -20.56
C GLY A 196 -1.20 -27.90 -19.98
N TYR A 197 -1.49 -28.48 -18.80
CA TYR A 197 -2.75 -28.26 -18.08
C TYR A 197 -3.07 -26.78 -17.79
N TYR A 198 -2.04 -25.93 -17.63
CA TYR A 198 -2.19 -24.52 -17.30
C TYR A 198 -2.31 -23.60 -18.54
N ASN A 199 -2.34 -24.16 -19.75
CA ASN A 199 -2.62 -23.39 -20.97
C ASN A 199 -4.13 -23.07 -21.06
N PHE A 200 -4.59 -22.16 -20.20
CA PHE A 200 -5.98 -21.75 -20.09
C PHE A 200 -6.47 -20.96 -21.32
N THR A 201 -7.75 -21.10 -21.64
CA THR A 201 -8.42 -20.39 -22.74
C THR A 201 -9.66 -19.63 -22.25
N ASN A 202 -9.97 -18.54 -22.96
CA ASN A 202 -11.15 -17.71 -22.81
C ASN A 202 -12.18 -18.09 -23.87
N GLU A 203 -13.42 -18.26 -23.44
CA GLU A 203 -14.58 -18.38 -24.32
C GLU A 203 -15.12 -16.97 -24.69
N PRO A 204 -15.80 -16.80 -25.85
CA PRO A 204 -16.07 -17.82 -26.86
C PRO A 204 -14.91 -18.02 -27.85
N GLY A 205 -14.51 -19.28 -28.06
CA GLY A 205 -13.63 -19.69 -29.16
C GLY A 205 -12.20 -20.04 -28.80
N ASP A 206 -11.95 -20.55 -27.58
CA ASP A 206 -10.64 -21.08 -27.15
C ASP A 206 -9.46 -20.07 -27.28
N VAL A 207 -9.69 -18.78 -26.98
CA VAL A 207 -8.66 -17.73 -27.09
C VAL A 207 -7.66 -17.87 -25.92
N PRO A 208 -6.35 -18.14 -26.14
CA PRO A 208 -5.42 -18.35 -25.03
C PRO A 208 -5.30 -17.16 -24.09
N VAL A 209 -5.21 -17.41 -22.78
CA VAL A 209 -4.89 -16.37 -21.80
C VAL A 209 -3.46 -15.90 -22.03
N THR A 210 -3.29 -14.63 -22.41
CA THR A 210 -1.98 -13.98 -22.62
C THR A 210 -1.61 -12.99 -21.52
N PHE A 211 -2.55 -12.69 -20.61
CA PHE A 211 -2.32 -11.80 -19.48
C PHE A 211 -3.21 -12.22 -18.30
N ALA A 212 -2.58 -12.64 -17.20
CA ALA A 212 -3.22 -13.03 -15.96
C ALA A 212 -3.67 -11.77 -15.19
N THR A 213 -4.92 -11.67 -14.74
CA THR A 213 -5.43 -10.47 -14.03
C THR A 213 -6.68 -10.77 -13.19
N SER A 214 -6.95 -9.91 -12.20
CA SER A 214 -8.05 -10.02 -11.24
C SER A 214 -9.42 -9.63 -11.79
N ASP A 215 -9.49 -8.83 -12.87
CA ASP A 215 -10.65 -8.01 -13.23
C ASP A 215 -11.37 -8.39 -14.53
N LYS A 216 -10.92 -9.45 -15.21
CA LYS A 216 -11.46 -9.91 -16.51
C LYS A 216 -12.21 -11.23 -16.38
N THR A 217 -11.78 -12.30 -17.03
CA THR A 217 -12.48 -13.58 -17.11
C THR A 217 -12.12 -14.53 -15.98
N THR A 218 -12.86 -15.63 -15.83
CA THR A 218 -12.48 -16.77 -14.98
C THR A 218 -11.07 -17.29 -15.31
N SER A 219 -10.75 -17.51 -16.59
CA SER A 219 -9.44 -18.05 -16.97
C SER A 219 -8.29 -17.06 -16.73
N ASP A 220 -8.50 -15.75 -16.93
CA ASP A 220 -7.50 -14.72 -16.62
C ASP A 220 -7.20 -14.68 -15.10
N ARG A 221 -8.23 -14.89 -14.26
CA ARG A 221 -8.09 -14.98 -12.79
C ARG A 221 -7.43 -16.27 -12.33
N VAL A 222 -7.77 -17.42 -12.93
CA VAL A 222 -7.17 -18.72 -12.61
C VAL A 222 -5.70 -18.78 -13.06
N ALA A 223 -5.36 -18.14 -14.18
CA ALA A 223 -3.97 -17.91 -14.59
C ALA A 223 -3.19 -17.12 -13.53
N LEU A 224 -3.79 -16.07 -12.96
CA LEU A 224 -3.19 -15.28 -11.89
C LEU A 224 -3.01 -16.09 -10.60
N GLN A 225 -3.99 -16.92 -10.23
CA GLN A 225 -3.87 -17.82 -9.07
C GLN A 225 -2.75 -18.85 -9.24
N ALA A 226 -2.51 -19.33 -10.48
CA ALA A 226 -1.33 -20.15 -10.76
C ALA A 226 -0.02 -19.39 -10.55
N LEU A 227 0.07 -18.11 -10.95
CA LEU A 227 1.26 -17.27 -10.69
C LEU A 227 1.46 -16.98 -9.19
N VAL A 228 0.39 -16.77 -8.42
CA VAL A 228 0.47 -16.64 -6.95
C VAL A 228 1.09 -17.89 -6.33
N TRP A 229 0.64 -19.09 -6.74
CA TRP A 229 1.24 -20.36 -6.29
C TRP A 229 2.68 -20.57 -6.78
N CYS A 230 3.05 -20.08 -7.97
CA CYS A 230 4.44 -20.08 -8.43
C CYS A 230 5.39 -19.31 -7.51
N VAL A 231 4.87 -18.37 -6.71
CA VAL A 231 5.62 -17.63 -5.70
C VAL A 231 5.47 -18.28 -4.31
N SER A 232 4.23 -18.48 -3.83
CA SER A 232 3.99 -18.94 -2.46
C SER A 232 4.41 -20.39 -2.20
N ASP A 233 4.28 -21.25 -3.21
CA ASP A 233 4.33 -22.71 -3.12
C ASP A 233 5.45 -23.32 -4.00
N ALA A 234 6.42 -22.50 -4.43
CA ALA A 234 7.58 -22.91 -5.20
C ALA A 234 8.29 -24.13 -4.57
N GLY A 235 8.36 -25.24 -5.31
CA GLY A 235 8.98 -26.50 -4.86
C GLY A 235 8.11 -27.39 -3.97
N VAL A 236 6.88 -26.99 -3.62
CA VAL A 236 5.91 -27.84 -2.92
C VAL A 236 5.21 -28.80 -3.89
N PHE A 237 4.82 -28.31 -5.07
CA PHE A 237 4.11 -29.07 -6.08
C PHE A 237 5.05 -29.92 -6.96
N THR A 238 4.58 -31.11 -7.35
CA THR A 238 5.28 -32.05 -8.25
C THR A 238 4.75 -32.05 -9.68
N ASN A 239 3.76 -31.19 -9.98
CA ASN A 239 3.16 -31.07 -11.30
C ASN A 239 4.13 -30.39 -12.29
N THR A 240 4.60 -31.14 -13.30
CA THR A 240 5.55 -30.66 -14.31
C THR A 240 5.04 -29.48 -15.12
N ASP A 241 3.73 -29.42 -15.35
CA ASP A 241 3.10 -28.38 -16.16
C ASP A 241 3.03 -27.06 -15.37
N LEU A 242 2.82 -27.14 -14.06
CA LEU A 242 2.92 -25.97 -13.17
C LEU A 242 4.38 -25.50 -13.07
N ILE A 243 5.33 -26.41 -12.84
CA ILE A 243 6.77 -26.08 -12.78
C ILE A 243 7.21 -25.33 -14.06
N ALA A 244 6.90 -25.87 -15.24
CA ALA A 244 7.23 -25.25 -16.51
C ALA A 244 6.50 -23.90 -16.72
N THR A 245 5.26 -23.77 -16.25
CA THR A 245 4.53 -22.48 -16.26
C THR A 245 5.22 -21.45 -15.35
N CYS A 246 5.64 -21.84 -14.14
CA CYS A 246 6.36 -20.95 -13.23
C CYS A 246 7.73 -20.52 -13.78
N GLU A 247 8.51 -21.45 -14.33
CA GLU A 247 9.80 -21.18 -14.97
C GLU A 247 9.68 -20.28 -16.21
N THR A 248 8.55 -20.36 -16.93
CA THR A 248 8.28 -19.53 -18.12
C THR A 248 7.89 -18.10 -17.76
N ASN A 249 7.03 -17.92 -16.74
CA ASN A 249 6.41 -16.62 -16.45
C ASN A 249 7.11 -15.84 -15.34
N LEU A 250 7.76 -16.51 -14.38
CA LEU A 250 8.44 -15.87 -13.25
C LEU A 250 9.87 -16.41 -13.06
N PRO A 251 10.74 -16.33 -14.09
CA PRO A 251 12.17 -16.62 -13.95
C PRO A 251 12.85 -15.62 -12.99
N ALA A 252 14.04 -15.97 -12.51
CA ALA A 252 14.69 -15.24 -11.41
C ALA A 252 15.05 -13.78 -11.71
N ASP A 253 15.29 -13.45 -12.99
CA ASP A 253 15.52 -12.10 -13.49
C ASP A 253 14.22 -11.27 -13.57
N GLU A 254 13.11 -11.87 -14.04
CA GLU A 254 11.81 -11.19 -14.01
C GLU A 254 11.33 -10.97 -12.57
N ARG A 255 11.48 -11.96 -11.69
CA ARG A 255 11.21 -11.79 -10.25
C ARG A 255 12.03 -10.65 -9.65
N ALA A 256 13.30 -10.48 -10.04
CA ALA A 256 14.13 -9.37 -9.61
C ALA A 256 13.67 -8.02 -10.20
N ARG A 257 13.17 -8.00 -11.45
CA ARG A 257 12.57 -6.80 -12.07
C ARG A 257 11.32 -6.37 -11.32
N LEU A 258 10.39 -7.29 -11.05
CA LEU A 258 9.17 -7.00 -10.28
C LEU A 258 9.50 -6.51 -8.87
N LEU A 259 10.47 -7.14 -8.18
CA LEU A 259 10.93 -6.71 -6.86
C LEU A 259 11.57 -5.31 -6.83
N ALA A 260 12.03 -4.78 -7.97
CA ALA A 260 12.51 -3.40 -8.07
C ALA A 260 11.35 -2.39 -8.11
N LEU A 261 10.19 -2.74 -8.68
CA LEU A 261 9.01 -1.87 -8.79
C LEU A 261 8.28 -1.64 -7.45
N ILE A 262 8.53 -2.50 -6.46
CA ILE A 262 7.76 -2.61 -5.20
C ILE A 262 8.66 -2.48 -3.95
N PRO A 263 9.50 -1.43 -3.84
CA PRO A 263 10.53 -1.31 -2.80
C PRO A 263 9.97 -1.57 -1.38
N ALA A 264 10.69 -2.36 -0.59
CA ALA A 264 10.25 -2.70 0.77
C ALA A 264 10.05 -1.48 1.68
N GLU A 265 10.88 -0.45 1.48
CA GLU A 265 10.75 0.87 2.11
C GLU A 265 10.62 1.92 0.99
N PRO A 266 9.39 2.32 0.61
CA PRO A 266 9.17 3.26 -0.48
C PRO A 266 9.51 4.69 -0.06
N THR A 267 10.32 5.39 -0.86
CA THR A 267 10.80 6.74 -0.57
C THR A 267 10.57 7.70 -1.74
N VAL A 268 10.24 8.94 -1.41
CA VAL A 268 10.33 10.08 -2.32
C VAL A 268 10.92 11.25 -1.54
N THR A 269 11.92 11.91 -2.12
CA THR A 269 12.60 13.06 -1.50
C THR A 269 12.80 14.15 -2.53
N LEU A 270 12.52 15.39 -2.14
CA LEU A 270 12.62 16.58 -2.99
C LEU A 270 13.57 17.59 -2.35
N ALA A 271 14.45 18.20 -3.13
CA ALA A 271 15.32 19.27 -2.67
C ALA A 271 15.74 20.18 -3.84
N PHE A 272 15.76 21.50 -3.62
CA PHE A 272 16.47 22.39 -4.54
C PHE A 272 17.98 22.13 -4.47
N ASP A 273 18.67 22.15 -5.62
CA ASP A 273 20.11 21.86 -5.71
C ASP A 273 20.97 22.80 -4.83
N VAL A 274 20.45 23.97 -4.45
CA VAL A 274 20.97 24.76 -3.32
C VAL A 274 19.81 25.20 -2.43
N SER A 275 19.56 24.44 -1.36
CA SER A 275 18.53 24.74 -0.37
C SER A 275 18.71 26.14 0.25
N GLY A 276 17.61 26.89 0.37
CA GLY A 276 17.58 28.23 0.95
C GLY A 276 18.31 29.32 0.15
N GLN A 277 18.72 29.07 -1.10
CA GLN A 277 19.31 30.10 -1.96
C GLN A 277 18.26 30.92 -2.71
N THR A 278 18.71 32.06 -3.24
CA THR A 278 17.88 33.01 -3.95
C THR A 278 18.17 32.96 -5.45
N TYR A 279 17.20 32.50 -6.25
CA TYR A 279 17.26 32.51 -7.70
C TYR A 279 16.79 33.85 -8.28
N LYS A 280 17.19 34.17 -9.51
CA LYS A 280 16.63 35.31 -10.24
C LYS A 280 15.33 34.91 -10.94
N VAL A 281 14.35 35.82 -11.00
CA VAL A 281 13.17 35.63 -11.86
C VAL A 281 13.61 35.43 -13.31
N GLY A 282 13.06 34.40 -13.98
CA GLY A 282 13.48 33.96 -15.31
C GLY A 282 14.71 33.03 -15.34
N GLU A 283 15.36 32.75 -14.21
CA GLU A 283 16.41 31.72 -14.11
C GLU A 283 15.79 30.31 -14.09
N THR A 284 16.51 29.31 -14.60
CA THR A 284 16.10 27.90 -14.46
C THR A 284 16.68 27.34 -13.17
N ALA A 285 15.83 27.22 -12.14
CA ALA A 285 16.17 26.49 -10.93
C ALA A 285 16.17 24.99 -11.20
N LYS A 286 17.00 24.27 -10.44
CA LYS A 286 17.07 22.81 -10.44
C LYS A 286 16.51 22.26 -9.13
N VAL A 287 15.66 21.25 -9.27
CA VAL A 287 15.13 20.47 -8.15
C VAL A 287 15.56 19.02 -8.32
N SER A 288 16.34 18.52 -7.36
CA SER A 288 16.61 17.10 -7.18
C SER A 288 15.36 16.41 -6.67
N LEU A 289 14.88 15.40 -7.40
CA LEU A 289 14.01 14.36 -6.86
C LEU A 289 14.80 13.07 -6.77
N THR A 290 14.77 12.40 -5.61
CA THR A 290 15.33 11.05 -5.44
C THR A 290 14.25 10.13 -4.89
N THR A 291 14.02 9.01 -5.57
CA THR A 291 12.93 8.06 -5.25
C THR A 291 13.30 6.64 -5.65
N ASN A 292 12.65 5.67 -5.02
CA ASN A 292 12.63 4.27 -5.46
C ASN A 292 11.22 3.83 -5.92
N VAL A 293 10.28 4.77 -6.09
CA VAL A 293 8.94 4.50 -6.62
C VAL A 293 8.98 4.62 -8.14
N TYR A 294 8.80 3.48 -8.82
CA TYR A 294 8.92 3.35 -10.28
C TYR A 294 7.59 3.07 -10.95
N GLU A 295 7.45 3.54 -12.20
CA GLU A 295 6.31 3.32 -13.12
C GLU A 295 4.93 3.80 -12.63
N ARG A 296 4.81 4.19 -11.35
CA ARG A 296 3.66 4.87 -10.73
C ARG A 296 3.75 6.40 -10.89
N PRO A 297 2.60 7.12 -10.91
CA PRO A 297 2.59 8.58 -11.03
C PRO A 297 2.94 9.27 -9.71
N ILE A 298 4.00 10.08 -9.73
CA ILE A 298 4.33 11.05 -8.69
C ILE A 298 3.69 12.39 -9.08
N THR A 299 2.76 12.88 -8.27
CA THR A 299 2.04 14.14 -8.52
C THR A 299 2.85 15.30 -7.98
N ILE A 300 3.29 16.20 -8.86
CA ILE A 300 3.95 17.47 -8.53
C ILE A 300 2.87 18.54 -8.31
N THR A 301 2.96 19.28 -7.21
CA THR A 301 2.16 20.48 -6.93
C THR A 301 3.09 21.67 -6.67
N SER A 302 2.74 22.84 -7.18
CA SER A 302 3.38 24.11 -6.79
C SER A 302 2.38 25.25 -6.87
N ALA A 303 2.57 26.28 -6.04
CA ALA A 303 1.73 27.47 -5.99
C ALA A 303 2.20 28.60 -6.93
N SER A 304 3.44 28.56 -7.42
CA SER A 304 4.09 29.71 -8.07
C SER A 304 5.01 29.38 -9.26
N THR A 305 5.18 28.11 -9.64
CA THR A 305 5.88 27.73 -10.89
C THR A 305 4.89 27.44 -12.02
N ASP A 306 5.07 28.03 -13.21
CA ASP A 306 4.15 27.81 -14.36
C ASP A 306 4.31 26.41 -14.99
N THR A 307 5.53 25.87 -15.07
CA THR A 307 5.80 24.51 -15.58
C THR A 307 7.05 23.87 -14.94
N PHE A 308 7.02 22.54 -14.80
CA PHE A 308 8.19 21.68 -14.60
C PHE A 308 8.49 20.89 -15.87
N VAL A 309 9.78 20.67 -16.16
CA VAL A 309 10.23 19.71 -17.17
C VAL A 309 11.36 18.85 -16.57
N VAL A 310 11.54 17.63 -17.09
CA VAL A 310 12.72 16.82 -16.75
C VAL A 310 13.94 17.47 -17.40
N CYS A 311 15.00 17.73 -16.63
CA CYS A 311 16.23 18.31 -17.16
C CYS A 311 16.90 17.34 -18.16
N PRO A 312 17.65 17.83 -19.17
CA PRO A 312 18.33 16.98 -20.15
C PRO A 312 19.28 15.92 -19.55
N ALA A 313 19.78 16.12 -18.33
CA ALA A 313 20.63 15.17 -17.59
C ALA A 313 19.84 14.05 -16.86
N SER A 314 18.53 13.93 -17.10
CA SER A 314 17.67 12.85 -16.56
C SER A 314 16.53 12.47 -17.51
N ALA A 315 16.60 12.88 -18.78
CA ALA A 315 15.56 12.63 -19.79
C ALA A 315 15.41 11.16 -20.21
N ASP A 316 16.37 10.33 -19.79
CA ASP A 316 16.39 8.86 -19.86
C ASP A 316 15.68 8.18 -18.67
N LYS A 317 15.60 8.88 -17.52
CA LYS A 317 15.14 8.32 -16.24
C LYS A 317 13.68 8.60 -15.89
N ALA A 318 13.08 9.62 -16.49
CA ALA A 318 11.72 10.03 -16.14
C ALA A 318 11.02 10.80 -17.27
N THR A 319 9.69 10.82 -17.21
CA THR A 319 8.83 11.61 -18.09
C THR A 319 7.82 12.41 -17.27
N ILE A 320 7.39 13.57 -17.76
CA ILE A 320 6.32 14.38 -17.17
C ILE A 320 5.16 14.49 -18.15
N THR A 321 3.94 14.21 -17.67
CA THR A 321 2.67 14.44 -18.38
C THR A 321 1.73 15.23 -17.49
N GLY A 322 1.53 16.52 -17.80
CA GLY A 322 0.80 17.43 -16.91
C GLY A 322 1.54 17.62 -15.59
N SER A 323 0.85 17.41 -14.47
CA SER A 323 1.45 17.41 -13.13
C SER A 323 2.04 16.06 -12.69
N LYS A 324 1.99 15.01 -13.53
CA LYS A 324 2.46 13.67 -13.17
C LYS A 324 3.85 13.40 -13.72
N LEU A 325 4.80 13.13 -12.83
CA LEU A 325 6.12 12.56 -13.11
C LEU A 325 6.04 11.04 -13.00
N THR A 326 6.57 10.32 -13.98
CA THR A 326 6.76 8.87 -13.91
C THR A 326 8.25 8.58 -14.07
N VAL A 327 8.84 7.85 -13.11
CA VAL A 327 10.26 7.45 -13.11
C VAL A 327 10.39 6.03 -13.65
N THR A 328 11.31 5.84 -14.59
CA THR A 328 11.65 4.54 -15.19
C THR A 328 12.36 3.66 -14.16
N ALA A 329 12.05 2.36 -14.12
CA ALA A 329 12.77 1.41 -13.28
C ALA A 329 14.27 1.32 -13.67
N PRO A 330 15.19 1.22 -12.69
CA PRO A 330 16.62 1.08 -12.94
C PRO A 330 16.96 -0.30 -13.51
N ALA A 331 18.08 -0.44 -14.20
CA ALA A 331 18.50 -1.72 -14.75
C ALA A 331 18.94 -2.69 -13.63
N PRO A 332 18.77 -4.02 -13.79
CA PRO A 332 19.17 -5.00 -12.78
C PRO A 332 20.65 -4.85 -12.36
N GLY A 333 20.86 -4.50 -11.08
CA GLY A 333 22.19 -4.26 -10.49
C GLY A 333 22.60 -2.79 -10.39
N GLU A 334 21.80 -1.84 -10.85
CA GLU A 334 21.92 -0.41 -10.55
C GLU A 334 21.39 -0.08 -9.13
N PRO A 335 21.66 1.14 -8.58
CA PRO A 335 21.16 1.53 -7.27
C PRO A 335 19.62 1.52 -7.18
N ALA A 336 19.09 1.12 -6.02
CA ALA A 336 17.65 1.06 -5.79
C ALA A 336 16.95 2.43 -5.79
N ASP A 337 17.69 3.52 -5.53
CA ASP A 337 17.18 4.89 -5.55
C ASP A 337 17.65 5.65 -6.80
N THR A 338 16.72 6.23 -7.55
CA THR A 338 17.00 7.00 -8.77
C THR A 338 16.89 8.50 -8.50
N ARG A 339 17.99 9.25 -8.70
CA ARG A 339 17.96 10.72 -8.77
C ARG A 339 17.63 11.22 -10.16
N VAL A 340 16.56 12.03 -10.24
CA VAL A 340 16.05 12.76 -11.39
C VAL A 340 16.26 14.26 -11.14
N GLU A 341 16.80 14.99 -12.11
CA GLU A 341 16.82 16.46 -12.08
C GLU A 341 15.58 17.03 -12.78
N LEU A 342 14.82 17.85 -12.07
CA LEU A 342 13.72 18.64 -12.60
C LEU A 342 14.16 20.09 -12.79
N CYS A 343 13.75 20.67 -13.92
CA CYS A 343 14.07 22.03 -14.33
C CYS A 343 12.78 22.87 -14.27
N ALA A 344 12.83 23.98 -13.52
CA ALA A 344 11.70 24.89 -13.33
C ALA A 344 12.15 26.33 -13.58
N THR A 345 11.28 27.14 -14.17
CA THR A 345 11.51 28.58 -14.35
C THR A 345 10.31 29.35 -13.83
N VAL A 346 10.58 30.34 -12.97
CA VAL A 346 9.56 31.14 -12.28
C VAL A 346 9.52 32.54 -12.87
N THR A 347 8.30 33.02 -13.13
CA THR A 347 8.02 34.26 -13.88
C THR A 347 7.75 35.48 -12.98
N ALA A 348 7.57 35.27 -11.67
CA ALA A 348 7.31 36.32 -10.67
C ALA A 348 8.22 36.17 -9.43
N PRO A 349 8.58 37.26 -8.73
CA PRO A 349 9.32 37.17 -7.48
C PRO A 349 8.43 36.71 -6.32
N GLY A 350 9.02 35.98 -5.38
CA GLY A 350 8.34 35.33 -4.25
C GLY A 350 8.95 33.97 -3.94
N ASP A 351 8.35 33.24 -3.00
CA ASP A 351 8.77 31.88 -2.68
C ASP A 351 8.13 30.84 -3.62
N ALA A 352 8.92 29.84 -3.98
CA ALA A 352 8.57 28.73 -4.86
C ALA A 352 8.52 27.43 -4.05
N ASP A 353 7.36 27.21 -3.42
CA ASP A 353 7.04 25.95 -2.78
C ASP A 353 6.67 24.89 -3.82
N VAL A 354 7.24 23.71 -3.68
CA VAL A 354 7.05 22.55 -4.54
C VAL A 354 6.86 21.34 -3.65
N SER A 355 5.77 20.59 -3.85
CA SER A 355 5.54 19.32 -3.18
C SER A 355 5.36 18.19 -4.18
N VAL A 356 5.77 16.99 -3.79
CA VAL A 356 5.52 15.76 -4.52
C VAL A 356 4.79 14.77 -3.63
N SER A 357 3.80 14.08 -4.21
CA SER A 357 2.96 13.08 -3.55
C SER A 357 2.81 11.85 -4.44
N THR A 358 2.98 10.66 -3.88
CA THR A 358 2.72 9.40 -4.59
C THR A 358 2.23 8.31 -3.67
N VAL A 359 1.45 7.38 -4.21
CA VAL A 359 1.04 6.15 -3.52
C VAL A 359 1.89 5.01 -4.07
N PRO A 360 2.82 4.45 -3.29
CA PRO A 360 3.68 3.37 -3.73
C PRO A 360 2.91 2.05 -3.79
N ALA A 361 3.29 1.16 -4.72
CA ALA A 361 2.94 -0.25 -4.64
C ALA A 361 3.54 -0.81 -3.32
N SER A 362 2.72 -1.42 -2.47
CA SER A 362 3.12 -1.69 -1.08
C SER A 362 2.35 -2.84 -0.44
N VAL A 363 3.06 -3.77 0.19
CA VAL A 363 2.46 -4.83 1.01
C VAL A 363 1.70 -4.31 2.23
N THR A 364 1.82 -3.03 2.60
CA THR A 364 1.14 -2.46 3.79
C THR A 364 -0.39 -2.50 3.73
N HIS A 365 -0.99 -2.82 2.58
CA HIS A 365 -2.43 -3.02 2.43
C HIS A 365 -2.86 -4.46 2.09
N ILE A 366 -1.94 -5.43 2.06
CA ILE A 366 -2.31 -6.85 1.94
C ILE A 366 -2.70 -7.40 3.32
N GLY A 367 -3.95 -7.84 3.45
CA GLY A 367 -4.49 -8.53 4.62
C GLY A 367 -4.58 -10.03 4.36
N TRP A 368 -4.11 -10.85 5.30
CA TRP A 368 -4.18 -12.31 5.19
C TRP A 368 -5.30 -12.88 6.04
N ASN A 369 -6.05 -13.86 5.52
CA ASN A 369 -7.20 -14.44 6.21
C ASN A 369 -7.24 -15.96 6.05
N GLN A 370 -7.67 -16.68 7.08
CA GLN A 370 -7.76 -18.15 7.08
C GLN A 370 -8.90 -18.62 8.00
N SER A 371 -9.62 -19.68 7.60
CA SER A 371 -10.46 -20.46 8.51
C SER A 371 -9.59 -21.47 9.23
N ILE A 372 -9.48 -21.33 10.56
CA ILE A 372 -8.66 -22.18 11.43
C ILE A 372 -9.59 -23.03 12.29
N ASN A 373 -9.45 -24.35 12.20
CA ASN A 373 -10.33 -25.32 12.85
C ASN A 373 -9.46 -26.26 13.71
N PRO A 374 -9.78 -26.48 15.00
CA PRO A 374 -8.90 -27.27 15.88
C PRO A 374 -8.83 -28.77 15.53
N ASP A 375 -9.89 -29.31 14.92
CA ASP A 375 -10.10 -30.74 14.70
C ASP A 375 -10.06 -31.14 13.22
N LEU A 376 -9.82 -30.19 12.30
CA LEU A 376 -9.79 -30.38 10.84
C LEU A 376 -8.51 -29.77 10.25
N ASP A 377 -8.10 -30.20 9.05
CA ASP A 377 -6.95 -29.62 8.36
C ASP A 377 -7.19 -28.13 8.03
N PRO A 378 -6.16 -27.27 8.15
CA PRO A 378 -6.31 -25.83 7.96
C PRO A 378 -6.54 -25.50 6.48
N CYS A 379 -7.51 -24.62 6.26
CA CYS A 379 -7.83 -24.07 4.95
C CYS A 379 -6.66 -23.25 4.37
N GLN A 380 -6.71 -23.00 3.07
CA GLN A 380 -5.81 -22.09 2.38
C GLN A 380 -5.78 -20.69 3.03
N VAL A 381 -4.63 -20.01 2.95
CA VAL A 381 -4.45 -18.64 3.46
C VAL A 381 -4.68 -17.66 2.32
N TYR A 382 -5.61 -16.73 2.50
CA TYR A 382 -6.11 -15.84 1.45
C TYR A 382 -5.64 -14.40 1.63
N ALA A 383 -5.10 -13.82 0.55
CA ALA A 383 -4.85 -12.40 0.41
C ALA A 383 -6.15 -11.61 0.21
N THR A 384 -6.20 -10.40 0.76
CA THR A 384 -7.23 -9.35 0.59
C THR A 384 -6.51 -8.01 0.52
N PHE A 385 -7.08 -7.02 -0.18
CA PHE A 385 -6.41 -5.76 -0.54
C PHE A 385 -7.20 -4.57 -0.03
N ASN A 386 -6.70 -3.96 1.04
CA ASN A 386 -7.35 -2.82 1.66
C ASN A 386 -6.94 -1.49 0.99
N GLU A 387 -7.37 -1.30 -0.27
CA GLU A 387 -7.03 -0.11 -1.10
C GLU A 387 -7.20 1.23 -0.35
N ASP A 388 -8.31 1.40 0.40
CA ASP A 388 -8.60 2.59 1.22
C ASP A 388 -7.57 2.84 2.35
N SER A 389 -6.64 1.92 2.61
CA SER A 389 -5.52 2.09 3.56
C SER A 389 -4.15 2.32 2.91
N GLN A 390 -4.07 2.40 1.58
CA GLN A 390 -2.84 2.80 0.89
C GLN A 390 -2.41 4.22 1.32
N GLN A 391 -1.22 4.35 1.91
CA GLN A 391 -0.72 5.64 2.40
C GLN A 391 0.15 6.33 1.36
N ALA A 392 -0.18 7.60 1.06
CA ALA A 392 0.64 8.44 0.19
C ALA A 392 1.91 8.92 0.92
N ILE A 393 3.07 8.73 0.30
CA ILE A 393 4.34 9.32 0.73
C ILE A 393 4.52 10.68 0.04
N ASN A 394 5.10 11.65 0.76
CA ASN A 394 5.15 13.04 0.33
C ASN A 394 6.51 13.67 0.66
N SER A 395 6.93 14.67 -0.11
CA SER A 395 8.12 15.48 0.18
C SER A 395 7.99 16.89 -0.40
N ASP A 396 8.46 17.88 0.36
CA ASP A 396 8.31 19.31 0.07
C ASP A 396 9.68 20.00 -0.03
N ALA A 397 9.81 20.99 -0.91
CA ALA A 397 11.00 21.82 -1.06
C ALA A 397 10.62 23.26 -1.43
N SER A 398 11.39 24.23 -0.93
CA SER A 398 11.15 25.67 -1.13
C SER A 398 12.42 26.41 -1.56
N ALA A 399 12.29 27.42 -2.43
CA ALA A 399 13.35 28.38 -2.76
C ALA A 399 12.78 29.76 -3.09
N THR A 400 13.54 30.83 -2.84
CA THR A 400 13.09 32.22 -3.08
C THR A 400 13.55 32.72 -4.44
N PHE A 401 12.67 33.41 -5.17
CA PHE A 401 12.98 34.10 -6.43
C PHE A 401 12.89 35.61 -6.25
N VAL A 402 13.91 36.35 -6.70
CA VAL A 402 13.93 37.83 -6.66
C VAL A 402 14.00 38.44 -8.06
N SER A 403 13.36 39.60 -8.21
CA SER A 403 13.52 40.45 -9.38
C SER A 403 14.95 40.98 -9.45
N VAL A 404 15.52 40.98 -10.66
CA VAL A 404 16.78 41.69 -10.89
C VAL A 404 16.46 43.18 -10.98
N THR A 405 16.60 43.90 -9.86
CA THR A 405 16.81 45.34 -9.91
C THR A 405 18.19 45.57 -10.53
N GLU A 406 18.22 45.90 -11.81
CA GLU A 406 19.42 46.44 -12.46
C GLU A 406 19.90 47.64 -11.63
N PRO A 407 21.19 47.70 -11.23
CA PRO A 407 21.67 48.81 -10.44
C PRO A 407 21.53 50.08 -11.29
N THR A 408 20.66 50.99 -10.88
CA THR A 408 20.57 52.31 -11.49
C THR A 408 21.93 52.97 -11.34
N ASP A 409 22.67 53.06 -12.45
CA ASP A 409 24.01 53.66 -12.49
C ASP A 409 23.90 55.05 -11.87
N PRO A 410 24.63 55.35 -10.76
CA PRO A 410 24.45 56.61 -10.06
C PRO A 410 24.75 57.73 -11.04
N ALA A 411 23.74 58.56 -11.30
CA ALA A 411 23.81 59.62 -12.31
C ALA A 411 25.10 60.40 -12.09
N THR A 412 25.98 60.38 -13.09
CA THR A 412 27.23 61.12 -13.01
C THR A 412 26.87 62.59 -13.11
N ASP A 413 26.75 63.25 -11.97
CA ASP A 413 26.53 64.70 -11.89
C ASP A 413 27.65 65.40 -12.68
N GLU A 414 27.32 65.89 -13.88
CA GLU A 414 28.24 66.74 -14.63
C GLU A 414 28.51 67.99 -13.76
N PRO A 415 29.79 68.35 -13.55
CA PRO A 415 30.13 69.49 -12.70
C PRO A 415 29.58 70.77 -13.32
N THR A 416 28.52 71.30 -12.73
CA THR A 416 27.92 72.56 -13.14
C THR A 416 28.93 73.68 -12.85
N ASP A 417 29.47 74.26 -13.92
CA ASP A 417 30.51 75.29 -13.86
C ASP A 417 30.02 76.50 -13.01
N PRO A 418 30.72 76.89 -11.94
CA PRO A 418 30.23 77.92 -11.03
C PRO A 418 30.16 79.28 -11.73
N ALA A 419 28.97 79.87 -11.75
CA ALA A 419 28.75 81.20 -12.31
C ALA A 419 29.59 82.26 -11.55
N THR A 420 30.25 83.13 -12.31
CA THR A 420 31.06 84.23 -11.75
C THR A 420 30.15 85.39 -11.34
N ASP A 421 29.82 85.51 -10.06
CA ASP A 421 29.07 86.66 -9.54
C ASP A 421 29.89 87.96 -9.57
N GLU A 422 29.30 89.03 -10.11
CA GLU A 422 29.83 90.40 -9.97
C GLU A 422 29.43 91.02 -8.61
N PRO A 423 30.30 91.82 -7.96
CA PRO A 423 30.00 92.42 -6.68
C PRO A 423 28.99 93.56 -6.80
N THR A 424 27.90 93.48 -6.02
CA THR A 424 26.93 94.58 -5.86
C THR A 424 27.13 95.27 -4.51
N ASP A 425 27.07 96.60 -4.51
CA ASP A 425 27.34 97.48 -3.35
C ASP A 425 26.28 97.33 -2.22
N PRO A 426 26.62 97.52 -0.94
CA PRO A 426 25.70 97.30 0.17
C PRO A 426 24.73 98.48 0.39
N ALA A 427 23.46 98.16 0.67
CA ALA A 427 22.46 99.13 1.12
C ALA A 427 22.41 99.22 2.66
N THR A 428 22.01 100.40 3.17
CA THR A 428 22.13 100.79 4.58
C THR A 428 20.92 100.38 5.45
N ASP A 429 21.17 100.07 6.73
CA ASP A 429 20.14 99.86 7.77
C ASP A 429 19.34 101.14 8.13
N GLU A 430 18.08 100.96 8.53
CA GLU A 430 17.47 101.67 9.67
C GLU A 430 16.51 100.76 10.45
N PRO A 431 16.24 101.00 11.76
CA PRO A 431 15.78 99.97 12.70
C PRO A 431 14.29 100.07 13.11
N THR A 432 13.81 99.10 13.92
CA THR A 432 12.62 99.26 14.77
C THR A 432 12.78 98.44 16.07
N ASP A 433 12.39 99.04 17.20
CA ASP A 433 12.60 98.56 18.59
C ASP A 433 11.29 97.94 19.21
N PRO A 434 11.29 97.38 20.44
CA PRO A 434 10.33 96.34 20.86
C PRO A 434 9.32 96.72 21.97
N ALA A 435 8.48 95.75 22.36
CA ALA A 435 7.77 95.63 23.66
C ALA A 435 7.53 94.12 23.96
N THR A 436 7.57 93.51 25.16
CA THR A 436 7.68 93.88 26.61
C THR A 436 6.44 93.55 27.45
N ASP A 437 6.46 92.33 28.02
CA ASP A 437 6.14 91.86 29.39
C ASP A 437 4.73 91.91 30.06
N GLU A 438 4.30 90.71 30.48
CA GLU A 438 3.68 90.31 31.78
C GLU A 438 2.26 90.82 32.21
N PRO A 439 1.59 90.23 33.26
CA PRO A 439 2.02 89.18 34.22
C PRO A 439 1.08 87.95 34.47
N THR A 440 1.67 86.92 35.12
CA THR A 440 1.23 85.95 36.18
C THR A 440 -0.24 85.87 36.68
N ASP A 441 -0.81 84.82 37.31
CA ASP A 441 -0.40 83.51 37.95
C ASP A 441 -1.68 82.56 38.04
N THR A 442 -1.93 81.44 38.78
CA THR A 442 -1.36 80.68 39.94
C THR A 442 -1.87 79.20 40.02
N ALA A 443 -0.97 78.23 40.30
CA ALA A 443 -1.14 76.91 41.01
C ALA A 443 -2.21 75.85 40.56
N THR A 444 -2.14 74.54 40.89
CA THR A 444 -1.36 73.81 41.94
C THR A 444 -1.01 72.36 41.53
N ASP A 445 0.10 71.83 42.07
CA ASP A 445 0.59 70.42 42.01
C ASP A 445 -0.02 69.56 43.17
N PRO A 446 0.17 68.21 43.34
CA PRO A 446 1.48 67.55 43.47
C PRO A 446 1.66 66.14 42.82
N VAL A 447 2.71 66.00 42.00
CA VAL A 447 3.84 65.04 42.15
C VAL A 447 3.56 63.60 42.65
N ASN A 448 3.87 62.59 41.81
CA ASN A 448 4.98 61.66 42.10
C ASN A 448 5.53 60.96 40.83
N THR A 449 6.74 60.39 40.92
CA THR A 449 7.63 60.06 39.78
C THR A 449 8.28 58.66 39.94
N VAL A 450 9.11 58.24 38.96
CA VAL A 450 10.13 57.13 39.01
C VAL A 450 9.62 55.71 38.67
N VAL A 451 10.29 54.84 37.87
CA VAL A 451 11.27 54.97 36.74
C VAL A 451 11.24 53.66 35.89
N VAL A 452 11.72 53.76 34.65
CA VAL A 452 12.14 52.74 33.66
C VAL A 452 12.75 51.42 34.21
N GLU A 453 12.38 50.26 33.64
CA GLU A 453 13.34 49.30 33.01
C GLU A 453 12.66 48.19 32.17
N ASN A 454 13.46 47.44 31.40
CA ASN A 454 13.02 46.61 30.27
C ASN A 454 13.83 45.29 30.18
N THR A 455 13.20 44.14 30.48
CA THR A 455 13.88 42.82 30.45
C THR A 455 12.95 41.68 30.04
N VAL A 456 13.46 40.78 29.19
CA VAL A 456 12.81 39.50 28.79
C VAL A 456 13.14 38.40 29.79
N ILE A 457 12.16 37.54 30.14
CA ILE A 457 12.39 36.28 30.88
C ILE A 457 11.59 35.14 30.22
N THR A 458 12.24 33.99 30.06
CA THR A 458 11.70 32.73 29.50
C THR A 458 11.33 31.75 30.62
N THR A 459 10.54 30.70 30.31
CA THR A 459 10.15 29.57 31.18
C THR A 459 9.12 29.90 32.28
N THR A 460 8.29 28.99 32.80
CA THR A 460 8.33 27.51 32.77
C THR A 460 6.92 26.86 32.74
N SER A 461 6.88 25.56 32.50
CA SER A 461 5.70 24.67 32.50
C SER A 461 4.84 24.67 33.77
N SER A 462 3.55 24.32 33.62
CA SER A 462 2.69 23.69 34.64
C SER A 462 1.66 22.84 33.90
N THR A 463 1.73 21.50 33.89
CA THR A 463 1.50 20.56 35.01
C THR A 463 0.02 20.49 35.41
N VAL A 464 -0.67 19.46 34.93
CA VAL A 464 -1.97 19.01 35.44
C VAL A 464 -1.77 17.73 36.25
N VAL A 465 -2.22 17.74 37.50
CA VAL A 465 -2.32 16.57 38.39
C VAL A 465 -3.63 15.84 38.07
N GLY A 466 -3.75 14.51 38.04
CA GLY A 466 -2.80 13.46 38.43
C GLY A 466 -3.43 12.55 39.49
N VAL A 467 -3.82 11.33 39.12
CA VAL A 467 -4.37 10.33 40.06
C VAL A 467 -3.67 9.00 39.83
N ALA A 468 -2.95 8.52 40.84
CA ALA A 468 -2.36 7.18 40.88
C ALA A 468 -3.48 6.13 40.96
N ALA A 469 -3.48 5.04 40.18
CA ALA A 469 -2.49 3.96 40.12
C ALA A 469 -2.41 3.14 41.42
N ALA A 470 -2.74 1.85 41.30
CA ALA A 470 -2.47 0.79 42.26
C ALA A 470 -1.87 -0.39 41.49
N HIS A 471 -0.93 -1.12 42.11
CA HIS A 471 -0.13 -2.16 41.46
C HIS A 471 -0.04 -3.39 42.36
N GLU A 472 0.49 -4.50 41.80
CA GLU A 472 0.58 -5.84 42.43
C GLU A 472 -0.80 -6.52 42.62
N ALA A 473 -0.95 -7.84 42.49
CA ALA A 473 0.05 -8.88 42.64
C ALA A 473 0.05 -9.93 41.51
N ALA A 474 1.23 -10.50 41.25
CA ALA A 474 1.37 -11.76 40.53
C ALA A 474 1.27 -12.94 41.52
N THR A 475 0.53 -14.00 41.14
CA THR A 475 0.43 -15.21 41.98
C THR A 475 0.60 -16.47 41.15
N THR A 476 1.73 -17.14 41.34
CA THR A 476 2.03 -18.44 40.71
C THR A 476 1.16 -19.54 41.32
N VAL A 477 0.51 -20.36 40.48
CA VAL A 477 -0.10 -21.62 40.91
C VAL A 477 0.38 -22.75 40.01
N LYS A 478 0.82 -23.86 40.61
CA LYS A 478 1.27 -25.07 39.91
C LYS A 478 1.07 -26.28 40.83
N SER A 479 0.69 -27.42 40.25
CA SER A 479 0.30 -28.68 40.93
C SER A 479 -1.09 -28.63 41.61
N GLY A 480 -1.92 -29.67 41.50
CA GLY A 480 -1.76 -30.88 40.68
C GLY A 480 -2.86 -31.94 40.87
N ASP A 481 -2.69 -33.03 40.12
CA ASP A 481 -3.15 -34.41 40.34
C ASP A 481 -4.66 -34.75 40.50
N ALA A 482 -5.19 -35.27 39.39
CA ALA A 482 -5.81 -36.60 39.25
C ALA A 482 -7.13 -36.99 39.96
N LEU A 483 -8.08 -37.51 39.17
CA LEU A 483 -8.61 -38.91 39.14
C LEU A 483 -9.73 -38.98 38.07
N ALA A 484 -9.63 -39.80 37.00
CA ALA A 484 -10.08 -41.20 36.89
C ALA A 484 -11.62 -41.40 37.00
N ALA A 485 -12.33 -42.20 36.18
CA ALA A 485 -12.09 -42.96 34.93
C ALA A 485 -13.47 -43.14 34.22
N THR A 486 -13.76 -43.85 33.12
CA THR A 486 -13.19 -44.98 32.32
C THR A 486 -13.60 -44.80 30.82
N GLY A 487 -13.12 -45.53 29.81
CA GLY A 487 -12.18 -46.66 29.73
C GLY A 487 -12.75 -47.89 29.00
N SER A 488 -12.28 -48.18 27.78
CA SER A 488 -12.50 -49.46 27.07
C SER A 488 -11.44 -49.70 25.97
N ASP A 489 -10.49 -50.61 26.22
CA ASP A 489 -9.46 -51.02 25.25
C ASP A 489 -9.97 -52.06 24.23
N GLY A 490 -9.34 -52.11 23.04
CA GLY A 490 -9.76 -53.02 21.95
C GLY A 490 -8.82 -53.13 20.74
N ALA A 491 -7.51 -53.25 20.95
CA ALA A 491 -6.50 -53.45 19.89
C ALA A 491 -6.23 -54.97 19.61
N PRO A 492 -5.29 -55.42 18.73
CA PRO A 492 -4.34 -54.68 17.85
C PRO A 492 -4.09 -55.30 16.42
N LEU A 493 -3.07 -54.76 15.72
CA LEU A 493 -2.18 -55.39 14.69
C LEU A 493 -2.42 -55.26 13.15
N LEU A 494 -1.52 -54.46 12.54
CA LEU A 494 -0.61 -54.78 11.39
C LEU A 494 -0.99 -54.58 9.90
N TYR A 495 -0.07 -53.86 9.21
CA TYR A 495 0.22 -53.81 7.75
C TYR A 495 -0.88 -53.24 6.81
N THR A 496 -0.60 -52.52 5.70
CA THR A 496 0.67 -52.12 5.04
C THR A 496 0.52 -50.81 4.24
N ALA A 497 1.66 -50.19 3.94
CA ALA A 497 2.00 -49.11 2.98
C ALA A 497 1.06 -48.69 1.81
N ALA A 498 1.31 -47.43 1.36
CA ALA A 498 0.82 -46.72 0.17
C ALA A 498 -0.67 -46.25 0.22
N GLY A 499 -1.03 -45.01 -0.14
CA GLY A 499 -0.24 -43.87 -0.64
C GLY A 499 -0.35 -43.66 -2.16
N VAL A 500 -0.65 -42.41 -2.58
CA VAL A 500 -0.98 -41.96 -3.95
C VAL A 500 -2.37 -42.40 -4.45
N LEU A 501 -3.37 -41.52 -4.32
CA LEU A 501 -4.55 -41.45 -5.22
C LEU A 501 -5.44 -40.19 -5.02
N LEU A 502 -4.88 -38.98 -5.18
CA LEU A 502 -5.64 -37.71 -5.20
C LEU A 502 -5.32 -36.84 -6.43
N LEU A 503 -5.55 -37.41 -7.62
CA LEU A 503 -5.56 -36.70 -8.91
C LEU A 503 -6.70 -37.23 -9.80
N GLY A 504 -7.91 -37.33 -9.22
CA GLY A 504 -9.07 -37.97 -9.86
C GLY A 504 -10.12 -37.02 -10.46
N ALA A 505 -10.40 -35.89 -9.79
CA ALA A 505 -11.59 -35.06 -10.09
C ALA A 505 -11.59 -34.46 -11.50
N GLY A 506 -10.51 -33.77 -11.91
CA GLY A 506 -10.44 -33.06 -13.20
C GLY A 506 -10.59 -33.97 -14.44
N ILE A 507 -10.29 -35.26 -14.31
CA ILE A 507 -10.43 -36.24 -15.41
C ILE A 507 -11.91 -36.45 -15.77
N VAL A 508 -12.81 -36.44 -14.77
CA VAL A 508 -14.25 -36.65 -14.97
C VAL A 508 -14.89 -35.43 -15.65
N VAL A 509 -14.50 -34.22 -15.23
CA VAL A 509 -15.02 -32.96 -15.79
C VAL A 509 -14.69 -32.86 -17.29
N TRP A 510 -13.43 -32.98 -17.68
CA TRP A 510 -13.02 -32.84 -19.09
C TRP A 510 -13.57 -33.98 -19.99
N THR A 511 -13.68 -35.21 -19.48
CA THR A 511 -14.31 -36.31 -20.23
C THR A 511 -15.83 -36.16 -20.36
N SER A 512 -16.49 -35.39 -19.49
CA SER A 512 -17.90 -35.03 -19.65
C SER A 512 -18.10 -33.92 -20.69
N MET A 513 -17.27 -32.85 -20.66
CA MET A 513 -17.34 -31.72 -21.60
C MET A 513 -17.04 -32.18 -23.04
N SER A 514 -15.96 -32.94 -23.23
CA SER A 514 -15.58 -33.48 -24.55
C SER A 514 -16.63 -34.45 -25.12
N ARG A 515 -17.42 -35.11 -24.26
CA ARG A 515 -18.56 -35.93 -24.66
C ARG A 515 -19.77 -35.09 -25.09
N ARG A 516 -20.14 -34.07 -24.30
CA ARG A 516 -21.20 -33.09 -24.67
C ARG A 516 -20.87 -32.37 -25.99
N ARG A 517 -19.61 -31.98 -26.22
CA ARG A 517 -19.15 -31.35 -27.47
C ARG A 517 -19.43 -32.22 -28.70
N ASN A 518 -19.22 -33.54 -28.60
CA ASN A 518 -19.54 -34.48 -29.68
C ASN A 518 -21.06 -34.65 -29.89
N GLU A 519 -21.87 -34.55 -28.84
CA GLU A 519 -23.34 -34.67 -28.91
C GLU A 519 -24.02 -33.42 -29.49
N VAL A 520 -23.46 -32.22 -29.26
CA VAL A 520 -23.90 -30.96 -29.89
C VAL A 520 -23.58 -30.97 -31.39
N LEU A 521 -22.33 -31.25 -31.78
CA LEU A 521 -21.91 -31.32 -33.18
C LEU A 521 -22.68 -32.41 -33.96
N ALA A 522 -23.01 -33.53 -33.32
CA ALA A 522 -23.85 -34.57 -33.92
C ALA A 522 -25.31 -34.11 -34.14
N ARG A 523 -25.85 -33.23 -33.28
CA ARG A 523 -27.18 -32.62 -33.48
C ARG A 523 -27.19 -31.64 -34.64
N GLU A 524 -26.19 -30.76 -34.73
CA GLU A 524 -26.09 -29.77 -35.81
C GLU A 524 -25.91 -30.47 -37.17
N SER A 525 -25.02 -31.46 -37.25
CA SER A 525 -24.84 -32.28 -38.45
C SER A 525 -26.11 -33.05 -38.86
N SER A 526 -26.97 -33.42 -37.91
CA SER A 526 -28.27 -34.05 -38.20
C SER A 526 -29.31 -33.08 -38.72
N ILE A 527 -29.21 -31.78 -38.42
CA ILE A 527 -30.14 -30.75 -38.89
C ILE A 527 -29.82 -30.39 -40.35
N GLU A 528 -28.55 -30.21 -40.70
CA GLU A 528 -28.13 -29.94 -42.10
C GLU A 528 -28.44 -31.09 -43.08
N GLN A 529 -28.61 -32.32 -42.61
CA GLN A 529 -29.00 -33.46 -43.47
C GLN A 529 -30.52 -33.59 -43.69
N THR A 530 -31.34 -32.65 -43.20
CA THR A 530 -32.82 -32.71 -43.33
C THR A 530 -33.48 -31.45 -43.89
N SER A 531 -32.70 -30.55 -44.51
CA SER A 531 -33.16 -29.37 -45.27
C SER A 531 -33.05 -29.55 -46.78
#